data_AF-A0A503XDL6-F1
#
_entry.id   AF-A0A503XDL6-F1
#
_cell.length_a   1.000
_cell.length_b   1.000
_cell.length_c   1.000
_cell.angle_alpha   90.00
_cell.angle_beta   90.00
_cell.angle_gamma   90.00
#
_symmetry.space_group_name_H-M   'P 1'
#
loop_
_entity.id
_entity.type
_entity.pdbx_description
1 polymer ?
#
loop_
_entity_poly.entity_id
_entity_poly.type
_entity_poly.pdbx_seq_one_letter_code
_entity_poly.pdbx_strand_id
1 'polypeptide(L)'
;MAELVPQDQFDKLPERYRRRAREIARRVSEIDALTKSCEPGDIGAVVLRMFRQFRDQPGIVHAEMAEAFREACCDLPGWSISEACNDFLAGRVENHTGQFMPTCAEFARRARAIMTPFLSERAALRTEASKLIERATDDHKRHLIEMERQDPAVRKRVAALAEAVTAGAARRQGLPHLGLNEAEQQRIDALKRPRQDVSKLEQTKIVKGRS
;
A
#
# COMPACT_ATOMS: atom_id res chain seq x y z
N MET A 1 -11.26 -0.83 18.48
CA MET A 1 -9.93 -1.09 19.07
C MET A 1 -9.76 -2.55 19.44
N ALA A 2 -10.69 -3.12 20.24
CA ALA A 2 -10.63 -4.52 20.67
C ALA A 2 -10.54 -5.54 19.51
N GLU A 3 -11.13 -5.25 18.35
CA GLU A 3 -11.01 -6.10 17.15
C GLU A 3 -9.64 -6.05 16.46
N LEU A 4 -8.82 -5.02 16.70
CA LEU A 4 -7.54 -4.83 16.01
C LEU A 4 -6.35 -5.24 16.86
N VAL A 5 -6.39 -4.94 18.17
CA VAL A 5 -5.37 -5.33 19.16
C VAL A 5 -6.08 -5.55 20.51
N PRO A 6 -5.83 -6.67 21.23
CA PRO A 6 -6.36 -6.87 22.57
C PRO A 6 -5.99 -5.71 23.50
N GLN A 7 -6.94 -5.22 24.29
CA GLN A 7 -6.75 -4.04 25.14
C GLN A 7 -5.53 -4.17 26.08
N ASP A 8 -5.37 -5.35 26.68
CA ASP A 8 -4.24 -5.68 27.57
C ASP A 8 -2.86 -5.58 26.89
N GLN A 9 -2.81 -5.82 25.59
CA GLN A 9 -1.58 -5.69 24.80
C GLN A 9 -1.36 -4.25 24.34
N PHE A 10 -2.43 -3.53 24.04
CA PHE A 10 -2.39 -2.12 23.67
C PHE A 10 -1.82 -1.25 24.80
N ASP A 11 -2.23 -1.50 26.05
CA ASP A 11 -1.80 -0.69 27.20
C ASP A 11 -0.31 -0.84 27.53
N LYS A 12 0.30 -1.96 27.13
CA LYS A 12 1.75 -2.23 27.29
C LYS A 12 2.62 -1.56 26.23
N LEU A 13 2.03 -0.99 25.18
CA LEU A 13 2.77 -0.37 24.08
C LEU A 13 3.35 1.01 24.45
N PRO A 14 4.54 1.36 23.95
CA PRO A 14 5.04 2.73 24.02
C PRO A 14 4.07 3.74 23.37
N GLU A 15 4.03 4.98 23.85
CA GLU A 15 3.04 6.01 23.43
C GLU A 15 3.01 6.20 21.91
N ARG A 16 4.16 6.16 21.24
CA ARG A 16 4.23 6.29 19.77
C ARG A 16 3.42 5.22 19.03
N TYR A 17 3.43 3.98 19.53
CA TYR A 17 2.69 2.88 18.92
C TYR A 17 1.22 2.91 19.31
N ARG A 18 0.89 3.34 20.54
CA ARG A 18 -0.50 3.58 20.95
C ARG A 18 -1.16 4.65 20.09
N ARG A 19 -0.46 5.75 19.80
CA ARG A 19 -0.92 6.78 18.86
C ARG A 19 -1.15 6.21 17.47
N ARG A 20 -0.18 5.46 16.91
CA ARG A 20 -0.31 4.85 15.59
C ARG A 20 -1.48 3.87 15.52
N ALA A 21 -1.69 3.07 16.55
CA ALA A 21 -2.84 2.17 16.64
C ALA A 21 -4.19 2.92 16.64
N ARG A 22 -4.29 4.05 17.35
CA ARG A 22 -5.48 4.93 17.31
C ARG A 22 -5.72 5.52 15.91
N GLU A 23 -4.66 5.97 15.24
CA GLU A 23 -4.72 6.49 13.87
C GLU A 23 -5.22 5.42 12.89
N ILE A 24 -4.67 4.20 12.99
CA ILE A 24 -5.10 3.06 12.18
C ILE A 24 -6.58 2.76 12.42
N ALA A 25 -7.01 2.68 13.68
CA ALA A 25 -8.40 2.37 14.01
C ALA A 25 -9.38 3.44 13.50
N ARG A 26 -9.02 4.71 13.64
CA ARG A 26 -9.80 5.81 13.06
C ARG A 26 -9.92 5.64 11.55
N ARG A 27 -8.81 5.42 10.85
CA ARG A 27 -8.83 5.28 9.39
C ARG A 27 -9.63 4.06 8.92
N VAL A 28 -9.50 2.92 9.61
CA VAL A 28 -10.31 1.73 9.34
C VAL A 28 -11.79 2.03 9.53
N SER A 29 -12.19 2.73 10.60
CA SER A 29 -13.60 3.10 10.83
C SER A 29 -14.15 4.05 9.76
N GLU A 30 -13.33 4.98 9.25
CA GLU A 30 -13.69 5.85 8.13
C GLU A 30 -13.94 5.03 6.86
N ILE A 31 -13.06 4.08 6.55
CA ILE A 31 -13.22 3.19 5.39
C ILE A 31 -14.45 2.30 5.55
N ASP A 32 -14.66 1.72 6.73
CA ASP A 32 -15.83 0.86 6.99
C ASP A 32 -17.13 1.66 6.83
N ALA A 33 -17.18 2.90 7.30
CA ALA A 33 -18.32 3.80 7.07
C ALA A 33 -18.52 4.13 5.58
N LEU A 34 -17.45 4.36 4.82
CA LEU A 34 -17.51 4.59 3.38
C LEU A 34 -17.97 3.35 2.60
N THR A 35 -17.57 2.16 3.03
CA THR A 35 -17.90 0.90 2.35
C THR A 35 -19.23 0.30 2.79
N LYS A 36 -19.99 1.00 3.64
CA LYS A 36 -21.32 0.57 4.07
C LYS A 36 -22.25 0.44 2.86
N SER A 37 -22.95 -0.69 2.78
CA SER A 37 -23.90 -0.98 1.72
C SER A 37 -24.98 0.09 1.59
N CYS A 38 -25.37 0.37 0.36
CA CYS A 38 -26.39 1.36 0.03
C CYS A 38 -27.81 0.88 0.36
N GLU A 39 -28.75 1.82 0.33
CA GLU A 39 -30.17 1.48 0.39
C GLU A 39 -30.65 1.03 -1.00
N PRO A 40 -31.64 0.13 -1.10
CA PRO A 40 -32.16 -0.34 -2.39
C PRO A 40 -32.63 0.78 -3.33
N GLY A 41 -33.07 1.91 -2.76
CA GLY A 41 -33.47 3.09 -3.53
C GLY A 41 -32.33 3.73 -4.33
N ASP A 42 -31.10 3.68 -3.82
CA ASP A 42 -29.92 4.24 -4.50
C ASP A 42 -29.61 3.44 -5.78
N ILE A 43 -29.73 2.10 -5.70
CA ILE A 43 -29.55 1.20 -6.84
C ILE A 43 -30.60 1.52 -7.91
N GLY A 44 -31.88 1.63 -7.50
CA GLY A 44 -32.98 1.95 -8.41
C GLY A 44 -32.80 3.30 -9.11
N ALA A 45 -32.37 4.33 -8.39
CA ALA A 45 -32.13 5.66 -8.95
C ALA A 45 -31.02 5.63 -10.03
N VAL A 46 -29.94 4.89 -9.79
CA VAL A 46 -28.83 4.74 -10.74
C VAL A 46 -29.23 3.94 -11.97
N VAL A 47 -29.94 2.82 -11.79
CA VAL A 47 -30.46 2.00 -12.89
C VAL A 47 -31.40 2.83 -13.78
N LEU A 48 -32.32 3.59 -13.18
CA LEU A 48 -33.23 4.45 -13.91
C LEU A 48 -32.49 5.55 -14.69
N ARG A 49 -31.41 6.11 -14.13
CA ARG A 49 -30.57 7.10 -14.81
C ARG A 49 -29.89 6.50 -16.04
N MET A 50 -29.33 5.31 -15.95
CA MET A 50 -28.72 4.60 -17.08
C MET A 50 -29.76 4.23 -18.14
N PHE A 51 -30.92 3.74 -17.71
CA PHE A 51 -32.01 3.33 -18.60
C PHE A 51 -32.53 4.49 -19.48
N ARG A 52 -32.51 5.72 -18.96
CA ARG A 52 -32.91 6.92 -19.74
C ARG A 52 -31.89 7.35 -20.80
N GLN A 53 -30.66 6.85 -20.75
CA GLN A 53 -29.55 7.28 -21.61
C GLN A 53 -29.17 6.21 -22.64
N PHE A 54 -29.22 4.94 -22.24
CA PHE A 54 -28.95 3.83 -23.13
C PHE A 54 -30.18 3.46 -23.96
N ARG A 55 -29.95 2.79 -25.09
CA ARG A 55 -31.05 2.25 -25.90
C ARG A 55 -31.65 1.04 -25.21
N ASP A 56 -32.94 0.87 -25.46
CA ASP A 56 -33.65 -0.30 -24.99
C ASP A 56 -33.13 -1.58 -25.67
N GLN A 57 -33.01 -2.65 -24.89
CA GLN A 57 -32.50 -3.92 -25.37
C GLN A 57 -33.65 -4.87 -25.68
N PRO A 58 -33.79 -5.32 -26.95
CA PRO A 58 -34.91 -6.15 -27.34
C PRO A 58 -34.93 -7.48 -26.59
N GLY A 59 -36.11 -7.88 -26.12
CA GLY A 59 -36.32 -9.15 -25.42
C GLY A 59 -35.96 -9.15 -23.93
N ILE A 60 -35.59 -8.00 -23.35
CA ILE A 60 -35.34 -7.89 -21.91
C ILE A 60 -36.62 -7.51 -21.16
N VAL A 61 -36.93 -8.28 -20.11
CA VAL A 61 -37.96 -7.93 -19.14
C VAL A 61 -37.35 -6.97 -18.10
N HIS A 62 -37.80 -5.72 -18.08
CA HIS A 62 -37.22 -4.69 -17.20
C HIS A 62 -37.33 -5.01 -15.71
N ALA A 63 -38.38 -5.72 -15.29
CA ALA A 63 -38.55 -6.14 -13.90
C ALA A 63 -37.43 -7.10 -13.47
N GLU A 64 -37.14 -8.13 -14.28
CA GLU A 64 -36.08 -9.10 -14.02
C GLU A 64 -34.70 -8.43 -14.01
N MET A 65 -34.47 -7.51 -14.95
CA MET A 65 -33.24 -6.72 -14.99
C MET A 65 -33.08 -5.89 -13.71
N ALA A 66 -34.12 -5.19 -13.26
CA ALA A 66 -34.07 -4.37 -12.03
C ALA A 66 -33.78 -5.22 -10.79
N GLU A 67 -34.38 -6.41 -10.68
CA GLU A 67 -34.10 -7.35 -9.60
C GLU A 67 -32.65 -7.86 -9.63
N ALA A 68 -32.16 -8.21 -10.81
CA ALA A 68 -30.77 -8.67 -10.99
C ALA A 68 -29.75 -7.56 -10.65
N PHE A 69 -30.05 -6.29 -10.96
CA PHE A 69 -29.21 -5.16 -10.54
C PHE A 69 -29.22 -4.99 -9.01
N ARG A 70 -30.40 -5.10 -8.40
CA ARG A 70 -30.55 -5.04 -6.94
C ARG A 70 -29.73 -6.13 -6.26
N GLU A 71 -29.83 -7.37 -6.73
CA GLU A 71 -29.08 -8.50 -6.19
C GLU A 71 -27.57 -8.34 -6.37
N ALA A 72 -27.13 -7.93 -7.56
CA ALA A 72 -25.71 -7.80 -7.87
C ALA A 72 -25.00 -6.67 -7.10
N CYS A 73 -25.74 -5.64 -6.66
CA CYS A 73 -25.20 -4.42 -6.06
C CYS A 73 -25.60 -4.21 -4.60
N CYS A 74 -26.34 -5.13 -3.97
CA CYS A 74 -26.86 -4.96 -2.60
C CYS A 74 -25.75 -4.83 -1.54
N ASP A 75 -24.58 -5.39 -1.78
CA ASP A 75 -23.41 -5.32 -0.91
C ASP A 75 -22.62 -4.00 -1.08
N LEU A 76 -22.88 -3.25 -2.15
CA LEU A 76 -22.04 -2.13 -2.58
C LEU A 76 -22.51 -0.79 -2.00
N PRO A 77 -21.59 0.15 -1.71
CA PRO A 77 -21.93 1.49 -1.26
C PRO A 77 -22.42 2.37 -2.41
N GLY A 78 -23.31 3.32 -2.08
CA GLY A 78 -24.05 4.13 -3.05
C GLY A 78 -23.15 5.01 -3.91
N TRP A 79 -22.05 5.51 -3.34
CA TRP A 79 -21.06 6.30 -4.08
C TRP A 79 -20.34 5.46 -5.14
N SER A 80 -20.02 4.18 -4.88
CA SER A 80 -19.33 3.34 -5.87
C SER A 80 -20.24 2.98 -7.05
N ILE A 81 -21.54 2.79 -6.77
CA ILE A 81 -22.58 2.54 -7.76
C ILE A 81 -22.77 3.81 -8.62
N SER A 82 -22.80 4.97 -7.98
CA SER A 82 -22.91 6.26 -8.66
C SER A 82 -21.70 6.56 -9.56
N GLU A 83 -20.49 6.29 -9.08
CA GLU A 83 -19.27 6.44 -9.87
C GLU A 83 -19.22 5.44 -11.04
N ALA A 84 -19.59 4.18 -10.81
CA ALA A 84 -19.70 3.20 -11.89
C ALA A 84 -20.70 3.65 -12.95
N CYS A 85 -21.84 4.19 -12.56
CA CYS A 85 -22.81 4.77 -13.49
C CYS A 85 -22.22 5.91 -14.30
N ASN A 86 -21.50 6.83 -13.66
CA ASN A 86 -20.81 7.92 -14.36
C ASN A 86 -19.77 7.39 -15.36
N ASP A 87 -19.06 6.31 -15.03
CA ASP A 87 -18.09 5.68 -15.94
C ASP A 87 -18.75 5.08 -17.17
N PHE A 88 -19.87 4.36 -17.01
CA PHE A 88 -20.62 3.79 -18.14
C PHE A 88 -21.21 4.89 -19.03
N LEU A 89 -21.85 5.89 -18.43
CA LEU A 89 -22.44 7.00 -19.18
C LEU A 89 -21.39 7.84 -19.92
N ALA A 90 -20.18 7.94 -19.38
CA ALA A 90 -19.07 8.65 -20.01
C ALA A 90 -18.25 7.79 -20.99
N GLY A 91 -18.60 6.51 -21.17
CA GLY A 91 -17.85 5.59 -22.04
C GLY A 91 -16.43 5.28 -21.57
N ARG A 92 -16.16 5.38 -20.26
CA ARG A 92 -14.83 5.12 -19.67
C ARG A 92 -14.58 3.64 -19.36
N VAL A 93 -15.58 2.79 -19.53
CA VAL A 93 -15.48 1.35 -19.27
C VAL A 93 -14.99 0.64 -20.53
N GLU A 94 -13.82 0.02 -20.44
CA GLU A 94 -13.26 -0.77 -21.54
C GLU A 94 -14.21 -1.88 -21.99
N ASN A 95 -14.25 -2.13 -23.29
CA ASN A 95 -15.06 -3.17 -23.93
C ASN A 95 -16.59 -3.04 -23.78
N HIS A 96 -17.09 -1.93 -23.20
CA HIS A 96 -18.52 -1.62 -23.24
C HIS A 96 -18.84 -0.77 -24.47
N THR A 97 -19.82 -1.21 -25.27
CA THR A 97 -20.17 -0.54 -26.53
C THR A 97 -20.85 0.82 -26.35
N GLY A 98 -21.36 1.11 -25.15
CA GLY A 98 -22.08 2.36 -24.84
C GLY A 98 -23.43 2.49 -25.52
N GLN A 99 -23.87 1.47 -26.28
CA GLN A 99 -25.13 1.51 -27.02
C GLN A 99 -26.32 1.02 -26.16
N PHE A 100 -26.08 -0.01 -25.36
CA PHE A 100 -27.08 -0.67 -24.52
C PHE A 100 -26.69 -0.59 -23.05
N MET A 101 -27.63 -0.86 -22.17
CA MET A 101 -27.35 -1.02 -20.74
C MET A 101 -26.22 -2.03 -20.52
N PRO A 102 -25.31 -1.78 -19.55
CA PRO A 102 -24.37 -2.80 -19.12
C PRO A 102 -25.12 -3.96 -18.47
N THR A 103 -24.53 -5.15 -18.54
CA THR A 103 -25.06 -6.28 -17.77
C THR A 103 -24.89 -6.02 -16.26
N CYS A 104 -25.76 -6.60 -15.43
CA CYS A 104 -25.66 -6.46 -13.97
C CYS A 104 -24.28 -6.89 -13.45
N ALA A 105 -23.68 -7.93 -14.06
CA ALA A 105 -22.36 -8.43 -13.72
C ALA A 105 -21.24 -7.45 -14.11
N GLU A 106 -21.28 -6.86 -15.31
CA GLU A 106 -20.31 -5.84 -15.73
C GLU A 106 -20.38 -4.61 -14.83
N PHE A 107 -21.59 -4.16 -14.55
CA PHE A 107 -21.82 -2.99 -13.71
C PHE A 107 -21.30 -3.21 -12.29
N ALA A 108 -21.67 -4.32 -11.65
CA ALA A 108 -21.23 -4.64 -10.31
C ALA A 108 -19.72 -4.90 -10.24
N ARG A 109 -19.11 -5.47 -11.30
CA ARG A 109 -17.66 -5.61 -11.41
C ARG A 109 -16.97 -4.25 -11.41
N ARG A 110 -17.48 -3.27 -12.17
CA ARG A 110 -16.91 -1.92 -12.21
C ARG A 110 -17.03 -1.21 -10.86
N ALA A 111 -18.20 -1.28 -10.22
CA ALA A 111 -18.42 -0.71 -8.90
C ALA A 111 -17.47 -1.32 -7.84
N ARG A 112 -17.28 -2.65 -7.84
CA ARG A 112 -16.28 -3.31 -6.97
C ARG A 112 -14.84 -2.90 -7.29
N ALA A 113 -14.50 -2.74 -8.58
CA ALA A 113 -13.17 -2.28 -8.97
C ALA A 113 -12.86 -0.90 -8.38
N ILE A 114 -13.82 0.03 -8.40
CA ILE A 114 -13.72 1.37 -7.80
C ILE A 114 -13.45 1.30 -6.29
N MET A 115 -13.99 0.30 -5.58
CA MET A 115 -13.78 0.12 -4.13
C MET A 115 -12.41 -0.48 -3.78
N THR A 116 -11.74 -1.15 -4.72
CA THR A 116 -10.50 -1.91 -4.48
C THR A 116 -9.42 -1.13 -3.69
N PRO A 117 -9.14 0.16 -3.99
CA PRO A 117 -8.16 0.93 -3.24
C PRO A 117 -8.49 1.04 -1.74
N PHE A 118 -9.77 1.21 -1.39
CA PHE A 118 -10.21 1.32 0.00
C PHE A 118 -10.12 -0.02 0.74
N LEU A 119 -10.52 -1.11 0.07
CA LEU A 119 -10.44 -2.46 0.65
C LEU A 119 -9.00 -2.90 0.86
N SER A 120 -8.11 -2.56 -0.08
CA SER A 120 -6.67 -2.83 0.04
C SER A 120 -6.01 -1.98 1.13
N GLU A 121 -6.36 -0.69 1.25
CA GLU A 121 -5.92 0.17 2.35
C GLU A 121 -6.35 -0.41 3.70
N ARG A 122 -7.61 -0.81 3.83
CA ARG A 122 -8.13 -1.44 5.06
C ARG A 122 -7.36 -2.71 5.41
N ALA A 123 -7.09 -3.58 4.44
CA ALA A 123 -6.34 -4.81 4.66
C ALA A 123 -4.88 -4.54 5.07
N ALA A 124 -4.22 -3.56 4.45
CA ALA A 124 -2.87 -3.13 4.80
C ALA A 124 -2.80 -2.58 6.23
N LEU A 125 -3.76 -1.73 6.61
CA LEU A 125 -3.88 -1.17 7.94
C LEU A 125 -4.11 -2.24 9.02
N ARG A 126 -4.96 -3.23 8.74
CA ARG A 126 -5.15 -4.39 9.65
C ARG A 126 -3.87 -5.21 9.81
N THR A 127 -3.14 -5.43 8.73
CA THR A 127 -1.84 -6.11 8.76
C THR A 127 -0.78 -5.29 9.49
N GLU A 128 -0.83 -3.97 9.40
CA GLU A 128 0.06 -3.09 10.17
C GLU A 128 -0.27 -3.20 11.67
N ALA A 129 -1.56 -3.13 12.03
CA ALA A 129 -2.02 -3.21 13.40
C ALA A 129 -1.59 -4.51 14.09
N SER A 130 -1.71 -5.65 13.41
CA SER A 130 -1.30 -6.95 13.96
C SER A 130 0.21 -7.03 14.27
N LYS A 131 1.04 -6.27 13.54
CA LYS A 131 2.50 -6.25 13.70
C LYS A 131 3.01 -5.17 14.65
N LEU A 132 2.14 -4.33 15.24
CA LEU A 132 2.58 -3.21 16.08
C LEU A 132 3.33 -3.67 17.33
N ILE A 133 2.92 -4.78 17.93
CA ILE A 133 3.54 -5.32 19.14
C ILE A 133 4.94 -5.85 18.83
N GLU A 134 5.06 -6.68 17.80
CA GLU A 134 6.35 -7.19 17.33
C GLU A 134 7.32 -6.04 17.04
N ARG A 135 6.87 -5.03 16.29
CA ARG A 135 7.67 -3.83 16.00
C ARG A 135 8.09 -3.08 17.26
N ALA A 136 7.20 -2.96 18.24
CA ALA A 136 7.52 -2.30 19.51
C ALA A 136 8.60 -3.08 20.30
N THR A 137 8.50 -4.39 20.33
CA THR A 137 9.50 -5.24 20.99
C THR A 137 10.86 -5.20 20.27
N ASP A 138 10.86 -5.21 18.95
CA ASP A 138 12.08 -5.18 18.14
C ASP A 138 12.80 -3.85 18.26
N ASP A 139 12.06 -2.73 18.24
CA ASP A 139 12.68 -1.42 18.45
C ASP A 139 13.19 -1.23 19.87
N HIS A 140 12.53 -1.81 20.88
CA HIS A 140 13.07 -1.83 22.24
C HIS A 140 14.39 -2.61 22.31
N LYS A 141 14.45 -3.80 21.71
CA LYS A 141 15.70 -4.59 21.62
C LYS A 141 16.80 -3.82 20.89
N ARG A 142 16.48 -3.15 19.77
CA ARG A 142 17.44 -2.32 19.02
C ARG A 142 17.95 -1.17 19.86
N HIS A 143 17.09 -0.52 20.64
CA HIS A 143 17.50 0.56 21.54
C HIS A 143 18.44 0.05 22.63
N LEU A 144 18.17 -1.12 23.23
CA LEU A 144 19.07 -1.75 24.21
C LEU A 144 20.43 -2.07 23.60
N ILE A 145 20.45 -2.67 22.40
CA ILE A 145 21.71 -2.97 21.68
C ILE A 145 22.49 -1.69 21.39
N GLU A 146 21.80 -0.61 20.99
CA GLU A 146 22.46 0.66 20.71
C GLU A 146 23.07 1.27 21.99
N MET A 147 22.35 1.20 23.12
CA MET A 147 22.90 1.60 24.42
C MET A 147 24.12 0.77 24.83
N GLU A 148 24.05 -0.56 24.67
CA GLU A 148 25.19 -1.45 24.94
C GLU A 148 26.38 -1.14 24.03
N ARG A 149 26.15 -0.81 22.76
CA ARG A 149 27.20 -0.40 21.82
C ARG A 149 27.82 0.94 22.16
N GLN A 150 27.16 1.79 22.92
CA GLN A 150 27.73 3.06 23.38
C GLN A 150 28.70 2.85 24.57
N ASP A 151 28.65 1.70 25.26
CA ASP A 151 29.60 1.37 26.32
C ASP A 151 31.01 1.08 25.73
N PRO A 152 32.04 1.84 26.14
CA PRO A 152 33.43 1.62 25.72
C PRO A 152 33.96 0.21 26.04
N ALA A 153 33.50 -0.40 27.14
CA ALA A 153 33.92 -1.74 27.55
C ALA A 153 33.32 -2.84 26.64
N VAL A 154 32.09 -2.65 26.17
CA VAL A 154 31.46 -3.53 25.19
C VAL A 154 32.14 -3.40 23.83
N ARG A 155 32.44 -2.17 23.38
CA ARG A 155 33.20 -1.94 22.13
C ARG A 155 34.54 -2.67 22.12
N LYS A 156 35.30 -2.58 23.21
CA LYS A 156 36.58 -3.29 23.36
C LYS A 156 36.42 -4.81 23.31
N ARG A 157 35.40 -5.37 23.98
CA ARG A 157 35.10 -6.81 23.94
C ARG A 157 34.71 -7.28 22.55
N VAL A 158 33.85 -6.52 21.85
CA VAL A 158 33.44 -6.83 20.47
C VAL A 158 34.64 -6.74 19.51
N ALA A 159 35.51 -5.75 19.66
CA ALA A 159 36.74 -5.64 18.88
C ALA A 159 37.67 -6.84 19.09
N ALA A 160 37.91 -7.24 20.35
CA ALA A 160 38.71 -8.40 20.68
C ALA A 160 38.09 -9.72 20.15
N LEU A 161 36.76 -9.85 20.20
CA LEU A 161 36.05 -11.00 19.63
C LEU A 161 36.16 -11.02 18.10
N ALA A 162 36.01 -9.87 17.45
CA ALA A 162 36.16 -9.75 16.00
C ALA A 162 37.59 -10.10 15.57
N GLU A 163 38.60 -9.64 16.29
CA GLU A 163 40.00 -10.04 16.07
C GLU A 163 40.20 -11.54 16.26
N ALA A 164 39.65 -12.14 17.32
CA ALA A 164 39.76 -13.59 17.57
C ALA A 164 39.07 -14.44 16.48
N VAL A 165 37.89 -14.03 16.02
CA VAL A 165 37.15 -14.73 14.95
C VAL A 165 37.83 -14.54 13.59
N THR A 166 38.46 -13.38 13.35
CA THR A 166 39.14 -13.08 12.09
C THR A 166 40.61 -13.51 12.07
N ALA A 167 41.20 -13.90 13.20
CA ALA A 167 42.60 -14.33 13.31
C ALA A 167 42.96 -15.53 12.42
N GLY A 168 41.99 -16.39 12.11
CA GLY A 168 42.13 -17.51 11.17
C GLY A 168 41.44 -17.31 9.82
N ALA A 169 40.70 -16.21 9.63
CA ALA A 169 40.08 -15.90 8.36
C ALA A 169 41.14 -15.36 7.40
N ALA A 170 41.15 -15.84 6.15
CA ALA A 170 41.95 -15.21 5.10
C ALA A 170 41.62 -13.71 5.11
N ARG A 171 42.61 -12.86 5.46
CA ARG A 171 42.46 -11.42 5.31
C ARG A 171 41.94 -11.21 3.90
N ARG A 172 40.80 -10.53 3.76
CA ARG A 172 40.42 -9.97 2.47
C ARG A 172 41.57 -9.05 2.10
N GLN A 173 42.55 -9.58 1.37
CA GLN A 173 43.31 -8.80 0.43
C GLN A 173 42.21 -8.25 -0.47
N GLY A 174 41.71 -7.05 -0.15
CA GLY A 174 41.28 -6.18 -1.20
C GLY A 174 42.49 -6.15 -2.09
N LEU A 175 42.45 -6.92 -3.18
CA LEU A 175 43.41 -6.78 -4.25
C LEU A 175 43.47 -5.27 -4.45
N PRO A 176 44.59 -4.60 -4.17
CA PRO A 176 44.75 -3.26 -4.69
C PRO A 176 44.47 -3.46 -6.16
N HIS A 177 43.44 -2.78 -6.70
CA HIS A 177 43.33 -2.66 -8.14
C HIS A 177 44.74 -2.23 -8.57
N LEU A 178 45.48 -3.15 -9.22
CA LEU A 178 46.80 -2.89 -9.75
C LEU A 178 46.66 -1.56 -10.46
N GLY A 179 47.26 -0.54 -9.87
CA GLY A 179 46.95 0.85 -10.19
C GLY A 179 47.08 1.00 -11.69
N LEU A 180 45.97 1.25 -12.37
CA LEU A 180 46.02 1.83 -13.70
C LEU A 180 46.90 3.06 -13.55
N ASN A 181 47.98 3.13 -14.32
CA ASN A 181 48.82 4.32 -14.31
C ASN A 181 47.93 5.54 -14.58
N GLU A 182 48.26 6.71 -14.03
CA GLU A 182 47.41 7.92 -14.18
C GLU A 182 47.03 8.18 -15.66
N ALA A 183 47.94 7.87 -16.58
CA ALA A 183 47.70 7.96 -18.03
C ALA A 183 46.64 6.98 -18.57
N GLU A 184 46.55 5.77 -18.01
CA GLU A 184 45.55 4.76 -18.38
C GLU A 184 44.19 5.09 -17.76
N GLN A 185 44.18 5.59 -16.52
CA GLN A 185 42.98 6.07 -15.85
C GLN A 185 42.36 7.25 -16.62
N GLN A 186 43.18 8.22 -17.06
CA GLN A 186 42.74 9.36 -17.87
C GLN A 186 42.19 8.93 -19.23
N ARG A 187 42.77 7.91 -19.88
CA ARG A 187 42.23 7.36 -21.14
C ARG A 187 40.87 6.69 -20.94
N ILE A 188 40.71 5.93 -19.86
CA ILE A 188 39.44 5.30 -19.52
C ILE A 188 38.38 6.35 -19.18
N ASP A 189 38.76 7.39 -18.45
CA ASP A 189 37.85 8.49 -18.10
C ASP A 189 37.46 9.34 -19.33
N ALA A 190 38.36 9.53 -20.30
CA ALA A 190 38.06 10.18 -21.56
C ALA A 190 37.12 9.34 -22.46
N LEU A 191 37.12 8.02 -22.32
CA LEU A 191 36.23 7.10 -23.05
C LEU A 191 34.84 6.95 -22.39
N LYS A 192 34.69 7.36 -21.12
CA LYS A 192 33.39 7.32 -20.44
C LYS A 192 32.50 8.42 -21.02
N ARG A 193 31.43 8.02 -21.72
CA ARG A 193 30.34 8.94 -22.08
C ARG A 193 29.83 9.64 -20.80
N PRO A 194 29.60 10.97 -20.83
CA PRO A 194 29.04 11.67 -19.69
C PRO A 194 27.71 11.00 -19.31
N ARG A 195 27.58 10.62 -18.02
CA ARG A 195 26.34 10.08 -17.47
C ARG A 195 25.26 11.16 -17.64
N GLN A 196 24.30 10.93 -18.54
CA GLN A 196 23.15 11.82 -18.73
C GLN A 196 22.25 11.84 -17.48
N ASP A 197 22.26 10.75 -16.70
CA ASP A 197 21.42 10.63 -15.52
C ASP A 197 22.22 10.91 -14.24
N VAL A 198 22.15 12.16 -13.79
CA VAL A 198 22.49 12.52 -12.41
C VAL A 198 21.47 11.83 -11.50
N SER A 199 21.97 10.98 -10.60
CA SER A 199 21.13 10.24 -9.67
C SER A 199 20.27 11.20 -8.83
N LYS A 200 18.94 11.12 -8.99
CA LYS A 200 17.96 11.89 -8.19
C LYS A 200 17.75 11.29 -6.79
N LEU A 201 18.62 10.40 -6.31
CA LEU A 201 18.49 9.76 -5.00
C LEU A 201 18.39 10.79 -3.87
N GLU A 202 19.09 11.92 -3.96
CA GLU A 202 18.97 13.01 -2.99
C GLU A 202 17.60 13.71 -2.99
N GLN A 203 16.85 13.62 -4.09
CA GLN A 203 15.48 14.13 -4.20
C GLN A 203 14.45 13.14 -3.63
N THR A 204 14.85 11.89 -3.38
CA THR A 204 13.95 10.89 -2.80
C THR A 204 13.84 11.06 -1.29
N LYS A 205 12.62 10.87 -0.75
CA LYS A 205 12.32 10.95 0.69
C LYS A 205 13.16 10.01 1.55
N ILE A 206 13.81 9.02 0.95
CA ILE A 206 14.65 8.01 1.61
C ILE A 206 15.93 8.64 2.19
N VAL A 207 16.51 9.64 1.51
CA VAL A 207 17.76 10.28 1.95
C VAL A 207 17.49 11.49 2.85
N LYS A 208 16.39 12.22 2.62
CA LYS A 208 15.98 13.38 3.45
C LYS A 208 15.66 13.06 4.92
N GLY A 209 15.48 11.78 5.28
CA GLY A 209 15.20 11.36 6.65
C GLY A 209 16.43 11.08 7.52
N ARG A 210 17.65 11.36 7.04
CA ARG A 210 18.92 11.07 7.74
C ARG A 210 19.71 12.32 8.21
N SER A 211 19.08 13.50 8.21
CA SER A 211 19.66 14.73 8.81
C SER A 211 19.07 14.98 10.18
#